data_AF-A0A379AH43-F1
#
_entry.id   AF-A0A379AH43-F1
#
_cell.length_a   1.000
_cell.length_b   1.000
_cell.length_c   1.000
_cell.angle_alpha   90.00
_cell.angle_beta   90.00
_cell.angle_gamma   90.00
#
_symmetry.space_group_name_H-M   'P 1'
#
loop_
_entity.id
_entity.type
_entity.pdbx_description
1 polymer ?
#
loop_
_entity_poly.entity_id
_entity_poly.type
_entity_poly.pdbx_seq_one_letter_code
_entity_poly.pdbx_strand_id
1 'polypeptide(L)'
;MSFSQYNSLDNVSKIFSDQDVVSTLKAVLGNEYNDFRQNFDVFGEPHKTDGGGIFVEGWLKDLYLVQASAFVIQADGKVYAAWMMPENNKIHYVTNAPEDNKVQEDIARWAKRFDNE
;
A
#
# COMPACT_ATOMS: atom_id res chain seq x y z
N MET A 1 10.83 -0.71 -13.55
CA MET A 1 9.38 -0.86 -13.77
C MET A 1 8.79 0.54 -13.93
N SER A 2 7.82 0.76 -14.82
CA SER A 2 7.16 2.08 -14.96
C SER A 2 5.75 2.01 -14.41
N PHE A 3 5.42 2.90 -13.47
CA PHE A 3 4.11 2.91 -12.82
C PHE A 3 3.20 4.05 -13.30
N SER A 4 3.63 4.83 -14.30
CA SER A 4 2.89 6.03 -14.74
C SER A 4 1.45 5.73 -15.18
N GLN A 5 1.18 4.53 -15.68
CA GLN A 5 -0.16 4.10 -16.07
C GLN A 5 -1.12 3.96 -14.89
N TYR A 6 -0.62 3.71 -13.68
CA TYR A 6 -1.42 3.54 -12.46
C TYR A 6 -1.61 4.84 -11.68
N ASN A 7 -1.03 5.95 -12.13
CA ASN A 7 -1.10 7.25 -11.46
C ASN A 7 -2.41 8.02 -11.78
N SER A 8 -3.54 7.31 -11.72
CA SER A 8 -4.89 7.85 -11.87
C SER A 8 -5.92 6.85 -11.31
N LEU A 9 -7.03 7.36 -10.76
CA LEU A 9 -8.14 6.52 -10.29
C LEU A 9 -8.69 5.55 -11.36
N ASP A 10 -8.76 5.98 -12.63
CA ASP A 10 -9.30 5.17 -13.73
C ASP A 10 -8.50 3.89 -13.99
N ASN A 11 -7.21 3.89 -13.63
CA ASN A 11 -6.31 2.79 -13.95
C ASN A 11 -5.72 2.09 -12.73
N VAL A 12 -5.71 2.71 -11.55
CA VAL A 12 -5.15 2.11 -10.34
C VAL A 12 -5.86 0.81 -9.95
N SER A 13 -7.15 0.68 -10.25
CA SER A 13 -7.92 -0.55 -10.01
C SER A 13 -7.35 -1.78 -10.76
N LYS A 14 -6.65 -1.55 -11.87
CA LYS A 14 -6.00 -2.60 -12.68
C LYS A 14 -4.63 -3.00 -12.15
N ILE A 15 -4.10 -2.34 -11.11
CA ILE A 15 -2.74 -2.60 -10.62
C ILE A 15 -2.55 -4.04 -10.13
N PHE A 16 -3.61 -4.67 -9.60
CA PHE A 16 -3.58 -6.07 -9.19
C PHE A 16 -3.81 -7.07 -10.33
N SER A 17 -4.03 -6.60 -11.56
CA SER A 17 -3.96 -7.42 -12.78
C SER A 17 -2.53 -7.50 -13.34
N ASP A 18 -1.64 -6.63 -12.88
CA ASP A 18 -0.21 -6.64 -13.23
C ASP A 18 0.51 -7.74 -12.45
N GLN A 19 0.99 -8.76 -13.18
CA GLN A 19 1.66 -9.91 -12.59
C GLN A 19 2.97 -9.54 -11.89
N ASP A 20 3.67 -8.51 -12.37
CA ASP A 20 4.93 -8.10 -11.76
C ASP A 20 4.65 -7.43 -10.41
N VAL A 21 3.65 -6.55 -10.35
CA VAL A 21 3.23 -5.91 -9.09
C VAL A 21 2.76 -6.95 -8.08
N VAL A 22 1.88 -7.87 -8.50
CA VAL A 22 1.36 -8.93 -7.62
C VAL A 22 2.50 -9.83 -7.11
N SER A 23 3.45 -10.20 -7.98
CA SER A 23 4.58 -11.05 -7.59
C SER A 23 5.51 -10.32 -6.62
N THR A 24 5.82 -9.05 -6.87
CA THR A 24 6.61 -8.21 -5.97
C THR A 24 5.96 -8.08 -4.59
N LEU A 25 4.65 -7.81 -4.53
CA LEU A 25 3.93 -7.71 -3.25
C LEU A 25 3.90 -9.05 -2.52
N LYS A 26 3.61 -10.16 -3.20
CA LYS A 26 3.61 -11.50 -2.59
C LYS A 26 4.98 -11.91 -2.06
N ALA A 27 6.06 -11.55 -2.76
CA ALA A 27 7.42 -11.86 -2.31
C ALA A 27 7.78 -11.16 -0.99
N VAL A 28 7.22 -9.97 -0.76
CA VAL A 28 7.50 -9.15 0.45
C VAL A 28 6.52 -9.46 1.58
N LEU A 29 5.23 -9.59 1.28
CA LEU A 29 4.18 -9.84 2.28
C LEU A 29 4.06 -11.32 2.67
N GLY A 30 4.48 -12.25 1.81
CA GLY A 30 4.37 -13.68 2.07
C GLY A 30 2.94 -14.10 2.43
N ASN A 31 2.77 -14.68 3.62
CA ASN A 31 1.47 -15.15 4.11
C ASN A 31 0.50 -14.01 4.43
N GLU A 32 0.99 -12.79 4.66
CA GLU A 32 0.18 -11.62 5.01
C GLU A 32 -0.44 -10.94 3.77
N TYR A 33 -0.09 -11.41 2.57
CA TYR A 33 -0.57 -10.82 1.31
C TYR A 33 -2.10 -10.78 1.22
N ASN A 34 -2.79 -11.83 1.68
CA ASN A 34 -4.24 -11.90 1.59
C ASN A 34 -4.91 -10.90 2.54
N ASP A 35 -4.40 -10.76 3.77
CA ASP A 35 -4.92 -9.82 4.76
C ASP A 35 -4.73 -8.37 4.31
N PHE A 36 -3.61 -8.10 3.64
CA PHE A 36 -3.35 -6.84 2.98
C PHE A 36 -4.26 -6.60 1.76
N ARG A 37 -4.40 -7.58 0.87
CA ARG A 37 -5.07 -7.44 -0.43
C ARG A 37 -6.59 -7.33 -0.31
N GLN A 38 -7.20 -7.96 0.69
CA GLN A 38 -8.66 -7.94 0.86
C GLN A 38 -9.20 -6.52 1.07
N ASN A 39 -8.36 -5.58 1.53
CA ASN A 39 -8.79 -4.20 1.78
C ASN A 39 -8.91 -3.34 0.51
N PHE A 40 -8.74 -3.87 -0.72
CA PHE A 40 -8.79 -3.07 -1.95
C PHE A 40 -10.09 -3.29 -2.74
N ASP A 41 -11.22 -2.84 -2.17
CA ASP A 41 -12.51 -2.73 -2.88
C ASP A 41 -12.68 -1.33 -3.48
N VAL A 42 -12.30 -0.31 -2.72
CA VAL A 42 -12.25 1.09 -3.17
C VAL A 42 -10.79 1.53 -3.17
N PHE A 43 -10.40 2.31 -4.18
CA PHE A 43 -9.06 2.86 -4.30
C PHE A 43 -9.05 4.34 -3.97
N GLY A 44 -8.02 4.79 -3.26
CA GLY A 44 -7.70 6.21 -3.13
C GLY A 44 -6.99 6.74 -4.37
N GLU A 45 -6.84 8.07 -4.44
CA GLU A 45 -6.06 8.68 -5.52
C GLU A 45 -4.60 8.23 -5.40
N PRO A 46 -4.05 7.53 -6.41
CA PRO A 46 -2.64 7.15 -6.41
C PRO A 46 -1.76 8.36 -6.72
N HIS A 47 -0.51 8.32 -6.28
CA HIS A 47 0.47 9.32 -6.68
C HIS A 47 1.87 8.75 -6.84
N LYS A 48 2.67 9.38 -7.69
CA LYS A 48 4.10 9.06 -7.84
C LYS A 48 4.86 9.46 -6.59
N THR A 49 5.77 8.60 -6.15
CA THR A 49 6.70 8.94 -5.08
C THR A 49 7.88 9.75 -5.63
N ASP A 50 8.58 10.47 -4.77
CA ASP A 50 9.79 11.22 -5.13
C ASP A 50 10.91 10.31 -5.70
N GLY A 51 10.91 9.03 -5.30
CA GLY A 51 11.80 7.99 -5.83
C GLY A 51 11.39 7.43 -7.19
N GLY A 52 10.37 8.00 -7.85
CA GLY A 52 9.86 7.55 -9.15
C GLY A 52 9.01 6.27 -9.08
N GLY A 53 8.63 5.86 -7.87
CA GLY A 53 7.71 4.77 -7.60
C GLY A 53 6.25 5.16 -7.70
N ILE A 54 5.39 4.35 -7.09
CA ILE A 54 3.95 4.56 -6.97
C ILE A 54 3.50 4.30 -5.54
N PHE A 55 2.69 5.20 -5.01
CA PHE A 55 1.87 4.98 -3.85
C PHE A 55 0.46 4.61 -4.29
N VAL A 56 -0.09 3.57 -3.66
CA VAL A 56 -1.48 3.14 -3.86
C VAL A 56 -2.07 2.76 -2.52
N GLU A 57 -3.33 3.12 -2.34
CA GLU A 57 -4.10 2.75 -1.17
C GLU A 57 -5.51 2.29 -1.53
N GLY A 58 -6.12 1.58 -0.60
CA GLY A 58 -7.50 1.15 -0.72
C GLY A 58 -8.10 0.75 0.62
N TRP A 59 -9.43 0.68 0.63
CA TRP A 59 -10.23 0.25 1.77
C TRP A 59 -11.40 -0.61 1.33
N LEU A 60 -11.92 -1.42 2.27
CA LEU A 60 -13.24 -2.03 2.08
C LEU A 60 -14.29 -0.93 2.05
N LYS A 61 -15.29 -1.07 1.17
CA LYS A 61 -16.38 -0.10 1.07
C LYS A 61 -16.98 0.17 2.46
N ASP A 62 -17.21 1.44 2.77
CA ASP A 62 -17.75 1.94 4.04
C ASP A 62 -16.81 1.80 5.28
N LEU A 63 -15.57 1.29 5.13
CA LEU A 63 -14.63 1.04 6.23
C LEU A 63 -13.32 1.83 6.15
N TYR A 64 -13.34 3.03 5.55
CA TYR A 64 -12.12 3.83 5.26
C TYR A 64 -11.19 4.04 6.46
N LEU A 65 -11.72 4.28 7.66
CA LEU A 65 -10.93 4.51 8.89
C LEU A 65 -10.78 3.28 9.79
N VAL A 66 -11.27 2.12 9.36
CA VAL A 66 -11.35 0.90 10.18
C VAL A 66 -10.54 -0.22 9.57
N GLN A 67 -10.54 -0.32 8.23
CA GLN A 67 -9.89 -1.39 7.50
C GLN A 67 -9.43 -0.89 6.13
N ALA A 68 -8.11 -0.66 6.03
CA ALA A 68 -7.48 -0.08 4.87
C ALA A 68 -6.08 -0.64 4.69
N SER A 69 -5.56 -0.54 3.47
CA SER A 69 -4.21 -0.93 3.10
C SER A 69 -3.58 0.15 2.24
N ALA A 70 -2.25 0.26 2.32
CA ALA A 70 -1.46 1.05 1.39
C ALA A 70 -0.13 0.39 1.09
N PHE A 71 0.41 0.70 -0.09
CA PHE A 71 1.75 0.28 -0.44
C PHE A 71 2.46 1.32 -1.29
N VAL A 72 3.78 1.23 -1.25
CA VAL A 72 4.70 1.90 -2.14
C VAL A 72 5.59 0.85 -2.80
N ILE A 73 5.71 0.92 -4.12
CA ILE A 73 6.77 0.24 -4.87
C ILE A 73 7.63 1.31 -5.52
N GLN A 74 8.88 1.40 -5.11
CA GLN A 74 9.88 2.30 -5.67
C GLN A 74 10.43 1.75 -7.01
N ALA A 75 10.97 2.63 -7.85
CA ALA A 75 11.53 2.24 -9.15
C ALA A 75 12.73 1.29 -9.03
N ASP A 76 13.44 1.32 -7.91
CA ASP A 76 14.57 0.45 -7.56
C ASP A 76 14.14 -0.91 -6.96
N GLY A 77 12.83 -1.16 -6.82
CA GLY A 77 12.28 -2.41 -6.30
C GLY A 77 12.12 -2.47 -4.78
N LYS A 78 12.38 -1.37 -4.05
CA LYS A 78 12.00 -1.27 -2.63
C LYS A 78 10.48 -1.27 -2.49
N VAL A 79 9.98 -2.03 -1.54
CA VAL A 79 8.55 -2.20 -1.27
C VAL A 79 8.28 -1.84 0.18
N TYR A 80 7.23 -1.07 0.39
CA TYR A 80 6.70 -0.73 1.71
C TYR A 80 5.21 -0.98 1.67
N ALA A 81 4.69 -1.81 2.56
CA ALA A 81 3.28 -2.10 2.65
C ALA A 81 2.81 -1.93 4.09
N ALA A 82 1.59 -1.44 4.25
CA ALA A 82 0.95 -1.34 5.53
C ALA A 82 -0.55 -1.62 5.41
N TRP A 83 -1.13 -2.16 6.47
CA TRP A 83 -2.57 -2.39 6.55
C TRP A 83 -3.06 -2.33 7.99
N MET A 84 -4.33 -1.99 8.15
CA MET A 84 -5.05 -2.02 9.41
C MET A 84 -6.20 -3.03 9.31
N MET A 85 -6.35 -3.82 10.37
CA MET A 85 -7.46 -4.74 10.56
C MET A 85 -8.32 -4.29 11.75
N PRO A 86 -9.64 -4.54 11.72
CA PRO A 86 -10.56 -4.11 12.79
C PRO A 86 -10.29 -4.78 14.15
N GLU A 87 -9.54 -5.87 14.17
CA GLU A 87 -9.38 -6.73 15.35
C GLU A 87 -8.51 -6.11 16.46
N ASN A 88 -7.53 -5.27 16.09
CA ASN A 88 -6.52 -4.80 17.04
C ASN A 88 -6.22 -3.29 16.95
N ASN A 89 -6.83 -2.55 16.01
CA ASN A 89 -6.56 -1.13 15.74
C ASN A 89 -5.06 -0.81 15.59
N LYS A 90 -4.25 -1.80 15.17
CA LYS A 90 -2.82 -1.61 14.93
C LYS A 90 -2.57 -1.64 13.44
N ILE A 91 -1.68 -0.75 13.03
CA ILE A 91 -1.14 -0.77 11.67
C ILE A 91 0.00 -1.79 11.65
N HIS A 92 -0.12 -2.75 10.75
CA HIS A 92 0.96 -3.67 10.40
C HIS A 92 1.82 -3.04 9.32
N TYR A 93 3.14 -3.24 9.40
CA TYR A 93 4.11 -2.69 8.45
C TYR A 93 5.04 -3.80 7.98
N VAL A 94 5.23 -3.92 6.67
CA VAL A 94 6.15 -4.88 6.05
C VAL A 94 6.96 -4.19 4.96
N THR A 95 8.26 -4.47 4.91
CA THR A 95 9.15 -3.94 3.88
C THR A 95 10.33 -4.87 3.61
N ASN A 96 10.88 -4.82 2.39
CA ASN A 96 12.16 -5.44 2.03
C ASN A 96 13.34 -4.46 2.11
N ALA A 97 13.12 -3.20 2.50
CA ALA A 97 14.11 -2.14 2.55
C ALA A 97 14.02 -1.37 3.87
N PRO A 98 14.32 -2.02 5.00
CA PRO A 98 14.28 -1.37 6.30
C PRO A 98 15.31 -0.25 6.35
N GLU A 99 14.88 0.96 6.69
CA GLU A 99 15.75 2.12 6.92
C GLU A 99 15.64 2.50 8.40
N ASP A 100 16.71 2.32 9.19
CA ASP A 100 16.89 2.70 10.60
C ASP A 100 15.63 3.19 11.36
N ASN A 101 14.66 2.28 11.55
CA ASN A 101 13.38 2.51 12.26
C ASN A 101 12.46 3.60 11.69
N LYS A 102 12.60 3.98 10.43
CA LYS A 102 11.73 4.94 9.75
C LYS A 102 10.77 4.23 8.81
N VAL A 103 9.48 4.53 8.98
CA VAL A 103 8.44 4.20 8.00
C VAL A 103 8.62 5.11 6.79
N GLN A 104 8.45 4.57 5.58
CA GLN A 104 8.49 5.36 4.34
C GLN A 104 7.44 6.48 4.38
N GLU A 105 7.78 7.65 3.82
CA GLU A 105 7.02 8.89 4.03
C GLU A 105 5.52 8.80 3.66
N ASP A 106 5.18 8.22 2.51
CA ASP A 106 3.80 8.11 2.06
C ASP A 106 3.01 7.14 2.94
N ILE A 107 3.63 6.02 3.33
CA ILE A 107 3.05 5.08 4.29
C ILE A 107 2.85 5.74 5.66
N ALA A 108 3.80 6.54 6.12
CA ALA A 108 3.68 7.28 7.38
C ALA A 108 2.55 8.33 7.31
N ARG A 109 2.40 9.01 6.17
CA ARG A 109 1.31 9.98 5.95
C ARG A 109 -0.05 9.29 5.90
N TRP A 110 -0.13 8.13 5.24
CA TRP A 110 -1.32 7.28 5.21
C TRP A 110 -1.70 6.81 6.63
N ALA A 111 -0.70 6.39 7.42
CA ALA A 111 -0.89 5.88 8.78
C ALA A 111 -1.46 6.91 9.76
N LYS A 112 -1.04 8.19 9.64
CA LYS A 112 -1.54 9.29 10.49
C LYS A 112 -3.06 9.47 10.47
N ARG A 113 -3.76 8.95 9.47
CA ARG A 113 -5.23 9.03 9.39
C ARG A 113 -5.94 8.17 10.44
N PHE A 114 -5.23 7.20 11.02
CA PHE A 114 -5.75 6.30 12.04
C PHE A 114 -5.25 6.64 13.45
N ASP A 115 -4.37 7.65 13.57
CA ASP A 115 -4.02 8.23 14.86
C ASP A 115 -5.24 9.03 15.34
N ASN A 116 -6.09 8.39 16.14
CA ASN A 116 -7.12 9.09 16.89
C ASN A 116 -6.38 9.89 17.99
N GLU A 117 -6.46 11.22 17.91
CA GLU A 117 -6.04 12.13 18.99
C GLU A 117 -6.77 11.82 20.31
#